data_AF-A0A965EVJ0-F1
#
_entry.id   AF-A0A965EVJ0-F1
#
_cell.length_a   1.000
_cell.length_b   1.000
_cell.length_c   1.000
_cell.angle_alpha   90.00
_cell.angle_beta   90.00
_cell.angle_gamma   90.00
#
_symmetry.space_group_name_H-M   'P 1'
#
loop_
_entity.id
_entity.type
_entity.pdbx_description
1 polymer ?
#
loop_
_entity_poly.entity_id
_entity_poly.type
_entity_poly.pdbx_seq_one_letter_code
_entity_poly.pdbx_strand_id
1 'polypeptide(L)' 'MTLRGRAALGVGAAARWASRVTGRGAGAMIGGLVAMTLDRSILRQLGEGRRTALVTGTNGKSTTTRMLAAALRTR' A
#
# COMPACT_ATOMS: atom_id res chain seq x y z
N MET A 1 -6.46 14.33 2.93
CA MET A 1 -6.25 13.68 1.61
C MET A 1 -6.77 14.58 0.49
N THR A 2 -5.97 14.81 -0.54
CA THR A 2 -6.28 15.72 -1.67
C THR A 2 -7.14 15.03 -2.74
N LEU A 3 -7.75 15.80 -3.64
CA LEU A 3 -8.48 15.27 -4.80
C LEU A 3 -7.56 14.43 -5.71
N ARG A 4 -6.35 14.93 -5.97
CA ARG A 4 -5.30 14.20 -6.71
C ARG A 4 -4.96 12.88 -6.03
N GLY A 5 -4.80 12.88 -4.71
CA GLY A 5 -4.52 11.66 -3.95
C GLY A 5 -5.64 10.63 -4.05
N ARG A 6 -6.90 11.06 -3.97
CA ARG A 6 -8.06 10.16 -4.17
C ARG A 6 -8.08 9.56 -5.58
N ALA A 7 -7.85 10.38 -6.61
CA ALA A 7 -7.78 9.91 -7.99
C ALA A 7 -6.62 8.92 -8.18
N ALA A 8 -5.44 9.22 -7.64
CA ALA A 8 -4.26 8.37 -7.71
C ALA A 8 -4.51 6.97 -7.11
N LEU A 9 -5.21 6.89 -5.96
CA LEU A 9 -5.61 5.61 -5.37
C LEU A 9 -6.62 4.85 -6.23
N GLY A 10 -7.57 5.56 -6.84
CA GLY A 10 -8.53 4.96 -7.77
C GLY A 10 -7.84 4.32 -8.97
N VAL A 11 -6.91 5.03 -9.61
CA VAL A 11 -6.12 4.50 -10.73
C VAL A 11 -5.22 3.35 -10.27
N GLY A 12 -4.61 3.45 -9.09
CA GLY A 12 -3.83 2.35 -8.51
C GLY A 12 -4.68 1.09 -8.26
N ALA A 13 -5.91 1.24 -7.80
CA ALA A 13 -6.85 0.13 -7.63
C ALA A 13 -7.22 -0.51 -8.97
N ALA A 14 -7.48 0.30 -10.00
CA ALA A 14 -7.75 -0.19 -11.36
C ALA A 14 -6.56 -0.94 -11.95
N ALA A 15 -5.34 -0.41 -11.81
CA ALA A 15 -4.11 -1.07 -12.26
C ALA A 15 -3.88 -2.41 -11.54
N ARG A 16 -4.13 -2.45 -10.22
CA ARG A 16 -4.08 -3.69 -9.43
C ARG A 16 -5.11 -4.71 -9.91
N TRP A 17 -6.34 -4.29 -10.20
CA TRP A 17 -7.38 -5.17 -10.74
C TRP A 17 -6.97 -5.72 -12.10
N ALA A 18 -6.56 -4.86 -13.03
CA ALA A 18 -6.11 -5.22 -14.37
C ALA A 18 -4.94 -6.23 -14.33
N SER A 19 -3.95 -6.01 -13.46
CA SER A 19 -2.82 -6.93 -13.28
C SER A 19 -3.25 -8.34 -12.86
N ARG A 20 -4.24 -8.46 -11.97
CA ARG A 20 -4.76 -9.75 -11.53
C ARG A 20 -5.59 -10.44 -12.61
N VAL A 21 -6.56 -9.75 -13.21
CA VAL A 21 -7.49 -10.37 -14.16
C VAL A 21 -6.80 -10.75 -15.47
N THR A 22 -5.73 -10.06 -15.84
CA THR A 22 -4.94 -10.38 -17.04
C THR A 22 -3.84 -11.41 -16.77
N GLY A 23 -3.72 -11.97 -15.56
CA GLY A 23 -2.71 -12.96 -15.20
C GLY A 23 -1.27 -12.44 -15.16
N ARG A 24 -1.06 -11.13 -15.26
CA ARG A 24 0.27 -10.48 -15.29
C ARG A 24 0.89 -10.30 -13.89
N GLY A 25 0.31 -10.91 -12.86
CA GLY A 25 0.82 -10.93 -11.49
C GLY A 25 -0.27 -10.80 -10.42
N ALA A 26 0.12 -10.92 -9.15
CA ALA A 26 -0.80 -10.82 -8.01
C ALA A 26 -1.33 -9.39 -7.73
N GLY A 27 -0.88 -8.39 -8.51
CA GLY A 27 -1.21 -6.98 -8.31
C GLY A 27 -0.70 -6.41 -6.97
N ALA A 28 0.30 -7.03 -6.36
CA ALA A 28 0.78 -6.65 -5.02
C ALA A 28 1.48 -5.29 -4.98
N MET A 29 2.29 -4.96 -6.01
CA MET A 29 3.05 -3.70 -6.07
C MET A 29 2.44 -2.66 -7.01
N ILE A 30 1.90 -3.08 -8.16
CA ILE A 30 1.56 -2.19 -9.28
C ILE A 30 0.62 -1.05 -8.87
N GLY A 31 -0.36 -1.30 -8.00
CA GLY A 31 -1.30 -0.26 -7.57
C GLY A 31 -0.63 0.85 -6.76
N GLY A 32 0.33 0.50 -5.91
CA GLY A 32 1.11 1.48 -5.13
C GLY A 32 2.06 2.28 -6.01
N LEU A 33 2.73 1.62 -6.96
CA LEU A 33 3.62 2.27 -7.93
C LEU A 33 2.84 3.29 -8.77
N VAL A 34 1.71 2.90 -9.35
CA VAL A 34 0.86 3.78 -10.16
C VAL A 34 0.34 4.96 -9.34
N ALA A 35 -0.13 4.73 -8.10
CA ALA A 35 -0.59 5.80 -7.23
C ALA A 35 0.54 6.79 -6.89
N MET A 36 1.76 6.30 -6.62
CA MET A 36 2.93 7.15 -6.34
C MET A 36 3.43 7.93 -7.55
N THR A 37 3.26 7.39 -8.76
CA THR A 37 3.56 8.12 -10.00
C THR A 37 2.62 9.31 -10.20
N LEU A 38 1.33 9.14 -9.89
CA LEU A 38 0.31 10.19 -10.05
C LEU A 38 0.31 11.22 -8.90
N ASP A 39 0.61 10.80 -7.68
CA ASP A 39 0.78 11.68 -6.53
C ASP A 39 1.96 11.22 -5.67
N ARG A 40 3.12 11.89 -5.83
CA ARG A 40 4.33 11.59 -5.06
C ARG A 40 4.16 11.81 -3.55
N SER A 41 3.15 12.59 -3.15
CA SER A 41 2.86 12.85 -1.73
C SER A 41 1.85 11.85 -1.13
N ILE A 42 1.42 10.84 -1.89
CA ILE A 42 0.33 9.94 -1.47
C ILE A 42 0.65 9.20 -0.17
N LEU A 43 1.89 8.74 0.02
CA LEU A 43 2.29 8.04 1.24
C LEU A 43 2.24 8.97 2.47
N ARG A 44 2.63 10.25 2.30
CA ARG A 44 2.52 11.26 3.34
C ARG A 44 1.05 11.48 3.71
N GLN A 45 0.18 11.68 2.73
CA GLN A 45 -1.26 11.88 2.93
C GLN A 45 -1.93 10.66 3.59
N LEU A 46 -1.51 9.43 3.26
CA LEU A 46 -2.00 8.21 3.87
C LEU A 46 -1.50 8.01 5.31
N GLY A 47 -0.33 8.54 5.64
CA GLY A 47 0.28 8.47 6.97
C GLY A 47 -0.17 9.56 7.93
N GLU A 48 -0.78 10.64 7.43
CA GLU A 48 -1.28 11.75 8.25
C GLU A 48 -2.20 11.25 9.38
N GLY A 49 -1.85 11.59 10.63
CA GLY A 49 -2.62 11.21 11.82
C GLY A 49 -2.56 9.73 12.21
N ARG A 50 -1.72 8.90 11.57
CA ARG A 50 -1.61 7.46 11.87
C ARG A 50 -0.34 7.13 12.65
N ARG A 51 -0.48 6.30 13.68
CA ARG A 51 0.65 5.62 14.33
C ARG A 51 1.20 4.56 13.37
N THR A 52 2.48 4.68 13.02
CA THR A 52 3.12 3.82 12.02
C THR A 52 4.25 3.02 12.66
N ALA A 53 4.34 1.72 12.36
CA ALA A 53 5.45 0.86 12.73
C ALA A 53 6.18 0.40 11.46
N LEU A 54 7.51 0.53 11.43
CA LEU A 54 8.35 0.10 10.32
C LEU A 54 9.04 -1.22 10.65
N VAL A 55 8.82 -2.25 9.83
CA VAL A 55 9.48 -3.55 9.95
C VAL A 55 10.49 -3.69 8.83
N THR A 56 11.78 -3.72 9.20
CA THR A 56 12.91 -3.91 8.28
C THR A 56 13.72 -5.14 8.66
N GLY A 57 14.59 -5.59 7.76
CA GLY A 57 15.41 -6.79 7.93
C GLY A 57 15.73 -7.46 6.60
N THR A 58 16.80 -8.24 6.55
CA THR A 58 17.20 -9.00 5.35
C THR A 58 16.12 -10.01 4.97
N ASN A 59 15.59 -10.75 5.95
CA ASN A 59 14.53 -11.74 5.80
C ASN A 59 13.36 -11.49 6.78
N GLY A 60 12.25 -12.23 6.63
CA GLY A 60 11.18 -12.25 7.63
C GLY A 60 10.21 -11.05 7.67
N LYS A 61 10.49 -9.95 6.96
CA LYS A 61 9.68 -8.71 6.94
C LYS A 61 8.16 -8.95 6.86
N SER A 62 7.70 -9.68 5.84
CA SER A 62 6.27 -9.93 5.62
C SER A 62 5.60 -10.80 6.69
N THR A 63 6.37 -11.67 7.34
CA THR A 63 5.89 -12.53 8.44
C THR A 63 5.78 -11.70 9.72
N THR A 64 6.85 -10.97 10.06
CA THR A 64 6.89 -10.09 11.24
C THR A 64 5.82 -8.98 11.16
N THR A 65 5.61 -8.36 9.99
CA THR A 65 4.52 -7.39 9.80
C THR A 65 3.15 -8.00 10.07
N ARG A 66 2.91 -9.24 9.62
CA ARG A 66 1.64 -9.94 9.88
C ARG A 66 1.45 -10.28 11.37
N MET A 67 2.50 -10.73 12.04
CA MET A 67 2.48 -11.03 13.48
C MET A 67 2.24 -9.77 14.31
N LEU A 68 2.96 -8.68 14.02
CA LEU A 68 2.77 -7.38 14.67
C LEU A 68 1.33 -6.87 14.49
N ALA A 69 0.82 -6.92 13.25
CA ALA A 69 -0.56 -6.54 12.98
C ALA A 69 -1.57 -7.41 13.73
N ALA A 70 -1.31 -8.70 13.93
CA ALA A 70 -2.16 -9.59 14.71
C ALA A 70 -2.12 -9.23 16.21
N ALA A 71 -0.94 -8.99 16.78
CA ALA A 71 -0.78 -8.61 18.17
C ALA A 71 -1.42 -7.25 18.49
N LEU A 72 -1.42 -6.29 17.55
CA LEU A 72 -2.07 -4.99 17.75
C LEU A 72 -3.59 -5.03 17.62
N ARG A 73 -4.17 -6.07 17.00
CA ARG A 73 -5.63 -6.24 16.86
C ARG A 73 -6.31 -6.77 18.12
N THR A 74 -5.56 -7.25 19.11
CA THR A 74 -6.12 -7.80 20.35
C THR A 74 -6.41 -6.73 21.41
N ARG A 75 -6.22 -5.46 21.06
CA ARG A 75 -6.63 -4.29 21.87
C ARG A 75 -7.84 -3.62 21.26
#